data_AF-A0A7S1LMK0-F1
#
_entry.id   AF-A0A7S1LMK0-F1
#
_cell.length_a   1.000
_cell.length_b   1.000
_cell.length_c   1.000
_cell.angle_alpha   90.00
_cell.angle_beta   90.00
_cell.angle_gamma   90.00
#
_symmetry.space_group_name_H-M   'P 1'
#
loop_
_entity.id
_entity.type
_entity.pdbx_description
1 polymer ?
#
loop_
_entity_poly.entity_id
_entity_poly.type
_entity_poly.pdbx_seq_one_letter_code
_entity_poly.pdbx_strand_id
1 'polypeptide(L)'
;GRAIVPGRGGFLYFNPELLHHPGGMTERPHLVWRMNLADTVIATPLGETPPCIGEGLPQHLVSKQRGVKLDVGHTFTFVFHSDIVDLLRWRLVNLPFGLNGPLEDYIGPQPVYLSFYRLRGRDADAPEEGCDNHAEENKDYFLRLQVNRPEEAAPEIAVAPAAEAKVATSRKTGAG
;
A
#
# COMPACT_ATOMS: atom_id res chain seq x y z
N GLY A 1 -12.58 28.61 2.95
CA GLY A 1 -11.98 27.44 3.63
C GLY A 1 -10.62 27.84 4.14
N ARG A 2 -10.22 27.37 5.33
CA ARG A 2 -8.82 27.51 5.78
C ARG A 2 -7.98 26.59 4.90
N ALA A 3 -7.01 27.14 4.18
CA ALA A 3 -6.08 26.35 3.38
C ALA A 3 -5.26 25.46 4.33
N ILE A 4 -5.44 24.15 4.25
CA ILE A 4 -4.56 23.19 4.92
C ILE A 4 -3.37 22.98 3.99
N VAL A 5 -2.21 23.51 4.39
CA VAL A 5 -0.97 23.31 3.62
C VAL A 5 -0.58 21.83 3.69
N PRO A 6 -0.30 21.15 2.56
CA PRO A 6 0.19 19.78 2.58
C PRO A 6 1.48 19.70 3.41
N GLY A 7 1.46 18.88 4.46
CA GLY A 7 2.60 18.68 5.32
C GLY A 7 3.55 17.63 4.74
N ARG A 8 4.79 18.02 4.44
CA ARG A 8 5.89 17.07 4.17
C ARG A 8 6.58 16.71 5.48
N GLY A 9 6.00 15.78 6.24
CA GLY A 9 6.78 14.99 7.19
C GLY A 9 7.55 13.94 6.38
N GLY A 10 8.83 13.69 6.65
CA GLY A 10 9.72 12.87 5.81
C GLY A 10 9.29 11.41 5.51
N PHE A 11 8.10 11.00 5.94
CA PHE A 11 7.60 9.63 5.88
C PHE A 11 6.23 9.48 5.20
N LEU A 12 5.47 10.56 5.06
CA LEU A 12 4.07 10.51 4.61
C LEU A 12 3.75 11.76 3.78
N TYR A 13 3.18 11.55 2.59
CA TYR A 13 2.54 12.61 1.83
C TYR A 13 1.03 12.47 2.01
N PHE A 14 0.38 13.56 2.42
CA PHE A 14 -1.06 13.63 2.53
C PHE A 14 -1.59 14.87 1.81
N ASN A 15 -2.67 14.69 1.08
CA ASN A 15 -3.48 15.76 0.53
C ASN A 15 -4.93 15.52 0.97
N PRO A 16 -5.50 16.37 1.85
CA PRO A 16 -6.88 16.22 2.30
C PRO A 16 -7.89 16.93 1.39
N GLU A 17 -7.44 17.66 0.37
CA GLU A 17 -8.28 18.55 -0.44
C GLU A 17 -8.28 18.13 -1.93
N LEU A 18 -9.34 18.50 -2.65
CA LEU A 18 -9.35 18.42 -4.11
C LEU A 18 -8.53 19.60 -4.65
N LEU A 19 -7.41 19.31 -5.31
CA LEU A 19 -6.56 20.33 -5.91
C LEU A 19 -6.83 20.43 -7.41
N HIS A 20 -6.85 21.66 -7.91
CA HIS A 20 -6.94 21.97 -9.33
C HIS A 20 -5.59 22.49 -9.82
N HIS A 21 -4.96 21.76 -10.73
CA HIS A 21 -3.66 22.08 -11.30
C HIS A 21 -3.81 22.88 -12.61
N PRO A 22 -2.80 23.69 -12.99
CA PRO A 22 -2.74 24.30 -14.31
C PRO A 22 -2.91 23.24 -15.41
N GLY A 23 -3.71 23.53 -16.44
CA GLY A 23 -4.01 22.56 -17.51
C GLY A 23 -5.26 21.71 -17.28
N GLY A 24 -6.06 21.98 -16.23
CA GLY A 24 -7.35 21.31 -15.99
C GLY A 24 -7.24 19.96 -15.30
N MET A 25 -6.03 19.59 -14.88
CA MET A 25 -5.77 18.38 -14.09
C MET A 25 -6.35 18.55 -12.68
N THR A 26 -6.91 17.46 -12.13
CA THR A 26 -7.45 17.45 -10.76
C THR A 26 -6.78 16.36 -9.94
N GLU A 27 -6.38 16.70 -8.72
CA GLU A 27 -5.80 15.76 -7.76
C GLU A 27 -6.77 15.58 -6.61
N ARG A 28 -7.24 14.34 -6.42
CA ARG A 28 -8.17 14.00 -5.35
C ARG A 28 -7.44 13.87 -4.01
N PRO A 29 -8.16 14.01 -2.88
CA PRO A 29 -7.61 13.71 -1.58
C PRO A 29 -7.00 12.31 -1.53
N HIS A 30 -5.78 12.20 -1.00
CA HIS A 30 -5.08 10.92 -0.92
C HIS A 30 -3.95 10.93 0.12
N LEU A 31 -3.52 9.72 0.46
CA LEU A 31 -2.40 9.44 1.35
C LEU A 31 -1.42 8.53 0.63
N VAL A 32 -0.13 8.81 0.75
CA VAL A 32 0.93 8.02 0.11
C VAL A 32 1.92 7.53 1.16
N TRP A 33 2.03 6.21 1.26
CA TRP A 33 3.10 5.53 1.96
C TRP A 33 4.12 5.01 0.96
N ARG A 34 5.40 5.26 1.22
CA ARG A 34 6.47 4.64 0.43
C ARG A 34 6.67 3.21 0.93
N MET A 35 6.73 2.24 0.02
CA MET A 35 6.84 0.82 0.41
C MET A 35 8.10 0.50 1.23
N ASN A 36 9.19 1.23 1.00
CA ASN A 36 10.43 1.10 1.78
C ASN A 36 10.34 1.70 3.20
N LEU A 37 9.17 2.22 3.58
CA LEU A 37 8.85 2.71 4.92
C LEU A 37 7.83 1.83 5.64
N ALA A 38 7.58 0.61 5.15
CA ALA A 38 6.82 -0.36 5.93
C ALA A 38 7.47 -0.58 7.29
N ASP A 39 6.67 -0.84 8.32
CA ASP A 39 7.17 -1.20 9.64
C ASP A 39 7.74 -2.62 9.64
N THR A 40 7.26 -3.47 8.73
CA THR A 40 7.77 -4.83 8.55
C THR A 40 7.63 -5.24 7.09
N VAL A 41 8.69 -5.82 6.54
CA VAL A 41 8.69 -6.48 5.24
C VAL A 41 9.24 -7.88 5.42
N ILE A 42 8.45 -8.89 5.03
CA ILE A 42 8.84 -10.29 5.05
C ILE A 42 8.83 -10.79 3.61
N ALA A 43 9.98 -11.20 3.10
CA ALA A 43 10.11 -11.87 1.80
C ALA A 43 10.10 -13.38 2.04
N THR A 44 8.99 -14.03 1.72
CA THR A 44 8.84 -15.48 1.85
C THR A 44 9.24 -16.15 0.52
N PRO A 45 10.25 -17.03 0.50
CA PRO A 45 10.65 -17.74 -0.71
C PRO A 45 9.51 -18.54 -1.36
N LEU A 46 9.60 -18.74 -2.68
CA LEU A 46 8.66 -19.57 -3.41
C LEU A 46 8.60 -20.99 -2.82
N GLY A 47 7.38 -21.46 -2.52
CA GLY A 47 7.13 -22.77 -1.92
C GLY A 47 7.10 -22.78 -0.40
N GLU A 48 7.50 -21.69 0.26
CA GLU A 48 7.28 -21.50 1.69
C GLU A 48 5.91 -20.85 1.96
N THR A 49 5.36 -21.10 3.15
CA THR A 49 4.07 -20.53 3.55
C THR A 49 4.28 -19.10 4.05
N PRO A 50 3.64 -18.08 3.44
CA PRO A 50 3.73 -16.71 3.94
C PRO A 50 3.11 -16.61 5.33
N PRO A 51 3.52 -15.61 6.13
CA PRO A 51 2.99 -15.43 7.47
C PRO A 51 1.47 -15.19 7.43
N CYS A 52 0.76 -15.72 8.43
CA CYS A 52 -0.68 -15.53 8.57
C CYS A 52 -1.01 -14.05 8.80
N ILE A 53 -1.86 -13.49 7.94
CA ILE A 53 -2.36 -12.12 8.11
C ILE A 53 -3.35 -12.10 9.28
N GLY A 54 -3.11 -11.24 10.27
CA GLY A 54 -3.96 -11.10 11.45
C GLY A 54 -3.33 -11.63 12.75
N GLU A 55 -2.24 -12.38 12.64
CA GLU A 55 -1.39 -12.71 13.78
C GLU A 55 -0.34 -11.61 13.99
N GLY A 56 0.15 -11.47 15.23
CA GLY A 56 1.20 -10.50 15.55
C GLY A 56 2.48 -10.83 14.79
N LEU A 57 2.80 -10.03 13.77
CA LEU A 57 4.03 -10.19 12.99
C LEU A 57 5.23 -9.57 13.73
N PRO A 58 6.44 -10.15 13.59
CA PRO A 58 7.62 -9.60 14.23
C PRO A 58 7.93 -8.21 13.66
N GLN A 59 8.02 -7.20 14.53
CA GLN A 59 8.46 -5.87 14.11
C GLN A 59 9.95 -5.89 13.77
N HIS A 60 10.28 -5.53 12.53
CA HIS A 60 11.67 -5.34 12.10
C HIS A 60 12.04 -3.86 12.11
N LEU A 61 13.16 -3.49 12.74
CA LEU A 61 13.63 -2.10 12.72
C LEU A 61 13.75 -1.57 11.28
N VAL A 62 13.12 -0.43 11.00
CA VAL A 62 13.10 0.26 9.69
C VAL A 62 14.50 0.46 9.10
N SER A 63 15.52 0.60 9.95
CA SER A 63 16.92 0.72 9.52
C SER A 63 17.46 -0.49 8.75
N LYS A 64 16.86 -1.68 8.91
CA LYS A 64 17.25 -2.91 8.20
C LYS A 64 16.52 -3.10 6.86
N GLN A 65 15.56 -2.23 6.52
CA GLN A 65 14.65 -2.43 5.39
C GLN A 65 15.04 -1.63 4.14
N ARG A 66 16.09 -0.82 4.21
CA ARG A 66 16.63 -0.13 3.02
C ARG A 66 17.24 -1.18 2.08
N GLY A 67 16.61 -1.40 0.93
CA GLY A 67 17.13 -2.26 -0.13
C GLY A 67 16.31 -3.51 -0.46
N VAL A 68 15.06 -3.62 0.00
CA VAL A 68 14.17 -4.69 -0.48
C VAL A 68 13.97 -4.55 -1.99
N LYS A 69 14.51 -5.52 -2.74
CA LYS A 69 14.27 -5.68 -4.18
C LYS A 69 13.07 -6.59 -4.35
N LEU A 70 12.02 -6.07 -4.96
CA LEU A 70 10.85 -6.88 -5.30
C LEU A 70 11.18 -7.76 -6.50
N ASP A 71 10.87 -9.04 -6.39
CA ASP A 71 11.04 -10.03 -7.44
C ASP A 71 9.85 -11.00 -7.47
N VAL A 72 9.81 -11.87 -8.48
CA VAL A 72 8.73 -12.84 -8.69
C VAL A 72 8.98 -14.19 -7.98
N GLY A 73 10.13 -14.36 -7.36
CA GLY A 73 10.51 -15.57 -6.62
C GLY A 73 10.12 -15.53 -5.14
N HIS A 74 9.55 -14.42 -4.66
CA HIS A 74 9.11 -14.26 -3.27
C HIS A 74 7.67 -13.77 -3.17
N THR A 75 6.99 -14.21 -2.10
CA THR A 75 5.77 -13.56 -1.62
C THR A 75 6.15 -12.54 -0.56
N PHE A 76 5.85 -11.26 -0.82
CA PHE A 76 6.14 -10.18 0.11
C PHE A 76 4.95 -9.87 1.01
N THR A 77 5.15 -9.88 2.31
CA THR A 77 4.19 -9.38 3.31
C THR A 77 4.67 -8.04 3.83
N PHE A 78 3.82 -7.02 3.71
CA PHE A 78 4.09 -5.67 4.21
C PHE A 78 3.16 -5.35 5.37
N VAL A 79 3.71 -4.76 6.43
CA VAL A 79 2.95 -4.20 7.54
C VAL A 79 3.19 -2.71 7.58
N PHE A 80 2.10 -1.95 7.52
CA PHE A 80 2.12 -0.51 7.69
C PHE A 80 1.28 -0.18 8.93
N HIS A 81 1.93 0.45 9.89
CA HIS A 81 1.28 1.21 10.94
C HIS A 81 0.90 2.57 10.38
N SER A 82 -0.35 2.97 10.60
CA SER A 82 -0.80 4.31 10.33
C SER A 82 -1.19 4.98 11.64
N ASP A 83 -0.51 6.08 11.95
CA ASP A 83 -0.88 6.97 13.05
C ASP A 83 -1.96 7.96 12.64
N ILE A 84 -2.28 8.08 11.34
CA ILE A 84 -3.22 9.07 10.81
C ILE A 84 -4.56 8.50 10.31
N VAL A 85 -4.64 7.20 10.03
CA VAL A 85 -5.88 6.54 9.60
C VAL A 85 -6.09 5.24 10.36
N ASP A 86 -7.23 5.14 11.03
CA ASP A 86 -7.72 3.91 11.64
C ASP A 86 -8.80 3.32 10.72
N LEU A 87 -8.40 2.42 9.82
CA LEU A 87 -9.32 1.76 8.88
C LEU A 87 -10.29 0.79 9.57
N LEU A 88 -9.94 0.27 10.75
CA LEU A 88 -10.82 -0.62 11.53
C LEU A 88 -11.99 0.15 12.13
N ARG A 89 -11.75 1.39 12.55
CA ARG A 89 -12.79 2.29 13.06
C ARG A 89 -13.34 3.24 12.01
N TRP A 90 -12.78 3.24 10.81
CA TRP A 90 -13.10 4.15 9.71
C TRP A 90 -12.94 5.63 10.07
N ARG A 91 -11.78 6.00 10.64
CA ARG A 91 -11.50 7.35 11.17
C ARG A 91 -10.16 7.90 10.73
N LEU A 92 -10.08 9.22 10.62
CA LEU A 92 -8.83 9.95 10.66
C LEU A 92 -8.46 10.22 12.13
N VAL A 93 -7.20 9.94 12.44
CA VAL A 93 -6.62 10.09 13.78
C VAL A 93 -5.36 10.94 13.69
N ASN A 94 -4.95 11.59 14.79
CA ASN A 94 -3.69 12.33 14.94
C ASN A 94 -3.28 13.26 13.77
N LEU A 95 -4.22 13.84 13.02
CA LEU A 95 -3.86 14.81 11.99
C LEU A 95 -3.34 16.10 12.65
N PRO A 96 -2.52 16.88 11.93
CA PRO A 96 -2.06 18.19 12.40
C PRO A 96 -3.22 19.05 12.93
N PHE A 97 -2.93 19.85 13.95
CA PHE A 97 -3.91 20.72 14.63
C PHE A 97 -5.03 19.98 15.39
N GLY A 98 -4.83 18.70 15.70
CA GLY A 98 -5.79 17.92 16.48
C GLY A 98 -7.04 17.54 15.70
N LEU A 99 -6.98 17.59 14.36
CA LEU A 99 -8.06 17.17 13.50
C LEU A 99 -8.22 15.64 13.64
N ASN A 100 -9.38 15.22 14.11
CA ASN A 100 -9.76 13.82 14.26
C ASN A 100 -11.23 13.71 13.88
N GLY A 101 -11.64 12.66 13.18
CA GLY A 101 -13.02 12.55 12.72
C GLY A 101 -13.32 11.26 11.97
N PRO A 102 -14.60 11.02 11.65
CA PRO A 102 -14.99 10.01 10.66
C PRO A 102 -14.22 10.21 9.36
N LEU A 103 -13.73 9.12 8.76
CA LEU A 103 -13.05 9.18 7.47
C LEU A 103 -14.01 9.67 6.35
N GLU A 104 -15.29 9.32 6.47
CA GLU A 104 -16.37 9.72 5.55
C GLU A 104 -16.57 11.22 5.44
N ASP A 105 -16.25 11.99 6.49
CA ASP A 105 -16.36 13.45 6.45
C ASP A 105 -15.39 14.05 5.40
N TYR A 106 -14.37 13.29 5.00
CA TYR A 106 -13.33 13.71 4.06
C TYR A 106 -13.47 13.05 2.69
N ILE A 107 -13.77 11.74 2.67
CA ILE A 107 -13.85 10.98 1.42
C ILE A 107 -15.30 10.78 0.93
N GLY A 108 -16.31 11.17 1.72
CA GLY A 108 -17.70 10.84 1.48
C GLY A 108 -18.00 9.36 1.76
N PRO A 109 -19.14 8.82 1.26
CA PRO A 109 -19.54 7.43 1.48
C PRO A 109 -18.79 6.42 0.60
N GLN A 110 -17.65 6.80 0.03
CA GLN A 110 -16.92 5.94 -0.91
C GLN A 110 -15.95 5.00 -0.18
N PRO A 111 -15.61 3.84 -0.77
CA PRO A 111 -14.59 2.97 -0.22
C PRO A 111 -13.19 3.60 -0.33
N VAL A 112 -12.26 3.10 0.48
CA VAL A 112 -10.84 3.43 0.37
C VAL A 112 -10.21 2.57 -0.73
N TYR A 113 -9.45 3.20 -1.61
CA TYR A 113 -8.70 2.49 -2.64
C TYR A 113 -7.21 2.51 -2.30
N LEU A 114 -6.64 1.33 -2.08
CA LEU A 114 -5.20 1.15 -1.92
C LEU A 114 -4.61 0.78 -3.28
N SER A 115 -3.89 1.73 -3.88
CA SER A 115 -3.31 1.57 -5.21
C SER A 115 -1.80 1.43 -5.12
N PHE A 116 -1.26 0.40 -5.76
CA PHE A 116 0.17 0.17 -5.90
C PHE A 116 0.59 0.52 -7.32
N TYR A 117 1.61 1.36 -7.39
CA TYR A 117 2.13 1.85 -8.66
C TYR A 117 3.65 1.97 -8.63
N ARG A 118 4.23 1.94 -9.81
CA ARG A 118 5.64 2.25 -10.07
C ARG A 118 5.70 3.59 -10.81
N LEU A 119 6.72 4.39 -10.53
CA LEU A 119 6.97 5.61 -11.31
C LEU A 119 7.72 5.30 -12.60
N ARG A 120 7.30 5.88 -13.72
CA ARG A 120 7.97 5.81 -15.01
C ARG A 120 9.25 6.64 -14.99
N GLY A 121 10.30 6.16 -15.66
CA GLY A 121 11.51 6.96 -15.92
C GLY A 121 12.36 7.32 -14.70
N ARG A 122 12.11 6.73 -13.53
CA ARG A 122 12.95 6.95 -12.35
C ARG A 122 14.05 5.90 -12.27
N ASP A 123 15.28 6.31 -12.49
CA ASP A 123 16.44 5.57 -11.96
C ASP A 123 16.36 5.61 -10.44
N ALA A 124 16.53 4.47 -9.78
CA ALA A 124 16.40 4.33 -8.32
C ALA A 124 17.31 5.30 -7.53
N ASP A 125 18.36 5.82 -8.19
CA ASP A 125 19.40 6.66 -7.61
C ASP A 125 19.27 8.16 -7.97
N ALA A 126 18.24 8.58 -8.72
CA ALA A 126 18.05 9.98 -9.09
C ALA A 126 17.59 10.84 -7.89
N PRO A 127 18.20 12.02 -7.65
CA PRO A 127 17.86 12.90 -6.52
C PRO A 127 16.39 13.36 -6.60
N GLU A 128 15.75 13.52 -5.43
CA GLU A 128 14.38 14.03 -5.28
C GLU A 128 14.31 15.54 -5.59
N GLU A 129 14.57 15.95 -6.83
CA GLU A 129 14.32 17.32 -7.28
C GLU A 129 13.10 17.35 -8.22
N GLY A 130 12.03 18.03 -7.78
CA GLY A 130 10.84 18.30 -8.60
C GLY A 130 9.55 17.64 -8.09
N CYS A 131 8.46 18.40 -8.10
CA CYS A 131 7.15 18.06 -7.52
C CYS A 131 6.26 17.19 -8.43
N ASP A 132 6.65 16.91 -9.68
CA ASP A 132 5.78 16.29 -10.69
C ASP A 132 6.02 14.78 -10.95
N ASN A 133 6.96 14.16 -10.23
CA ASN A 133 7.26 12.74 -10.41
C ASN A 133 6.06 11.83 -10.10
N HIS A 134 5.12 12.28 -9.26
CA HIS A 134 3.92 11.54 -8.90
C HIS A 134 2.65 12.00 -9.65
N ALA A 135 2.80 12.75 -10.75
CA ALA A 135 1.69 13.00 -11.66
C ALA A 135 1.09 11.68 -12.19
N GLU A 136 -0.21 11.63 -12.46
CA GLU A 136 -0.91 10.41 -12.89
C GLU A 136 -0.31 9.80 -14.17
N GLU A 137 0.14 10.64 -15.10
CA GLU A 137 0.81 10.22 -16.34
C GLU A 137 2.15 9.50 -16.12
N ASN A 138 2.77 9.69 -14.94
CA ASN A 138 4.03 9.09 -14.56
C ASN A 138 3.85 7.80 -13.76
N LYS A 139 2.61 7.33 -13.53
CA LYS A 139 2.32 6.14 -12.73
C LYS A 139 1.97 4.93 -13.61
N ASP A 140 2.62 3.81 -13.35
CA ASP A 140 2.23 2.47 -13.82
C ASP A 140 1.56 1.72 -12.67
N TYR A 141 0.23 1.65 -12.68
CA TYR A 141 -0.54 0.90 -11.68
C TYR A 141 -0.52 -0.59 -11.98
N PHE A 142 -0.30 -1.42 -10.95
CA PHE A 142 -0.28 -2.88 -11.09
C PHE A 142 -1.20 -3.61 -10.11
N LEU A 143 -1.66 -2.94 -9.05
CA LEU A 143 -2.65 -3.49 -8.13
C LEU A 143 -3.53 -2.37 -7.56
N ARG A 144 -4.83 -2.63 -7.43
CA ARG A 144 -5.77 -1.78 -6.70
C ARG A 144 -6.63 -2.66 -5.81
N LEU A 145 -6.61 -2.39 -4.52
CA LEU A 145 -7.49 -3.03 -3.54
C LEU A 145 -8.59 -2.04 -3.16
N GLN A 146 -9.82 -2.52 -3.12
CA GLN A 146 -10.95 -1.78 -2.58
C GLN A 146 -11.18 -2.24 -1.14
N VAL A 147 -11.10 -1.31 -0.20
CA VAL A 147 -11.40 -1.52 1.20
C VAL A 147 -12.75 -0.86 1.47
N ASN A 148 -13.74 -1.66 1.86
CA ASN A 148 -15.05 -1.15 2.25
C ASN A 148 -15.08 -0.92 3.76
N ARG A 149 -16.05 -0.12 4.22
CA ARG A 149 -16.30 0.04 5.65
C ARG A 149 -16.60 -1.33 6.28
N PRO A 150 -16.17 -1.59 7.53
CA PRO A 150 -16.42 -2.89 8.18
C PRO A 150 -17.91 -3.30 8.22
N GLU A 151 -18.82 -2.33 8.36
CA GLU A 151 -20.27 -2.56 8.34
C GLU A 151 -20.83 -2.91 6.95
N GLU A 152 -20.07 -2.59 5.89
CA GLU A 152 -20.42 -2.81 4.49
C GLU A 152 -19.67 -4.02 3.88
N ALA A 153 -18.82 -4.68 4.68
CA ALA A 153 -18.17 -5.90 4.25
C ALA A 153 -19.24 -6.99 4.02
N ALA A 154 -19.41 -7.40 2.77
CA ALA A 154 -20.17 -8.59 2.40
C ALA A 154 -19.70 -9.80 3.23
N PRO A 155 -20.56 -10.80 3.49
CA PRO A 155 -20.22 -11.95 4.32
C PRO A 155 -18.90 -12.57 3.86
N GLU A 156 -18.00 -12.68 4.84
CA GLU A 156 -16.70 -13.37 4.86
C GLU A 156 -16.28 -14.00 3.52
N ILE A 157 -15.32 -13.38 2.85
CA ILE A 157 -14.63 -14.02 1.71
C ILE A 157 -13.93 -15.26 2.28
N ALA A 158 -14.54 -16.42 2.06
CA ALA A 158 -13.92 -17.70 2.35
C ALA A 158 -12.56 -17.74 1.65
N VAL A 159 -11.49 -17.72 2.44
CA VAL A 159 -10.14 -17.95 1.94
C VAL A 159 -10.13 -19.37 1.40
N ALA A 160 -10.20 -19.51 0.06
CA ALA A 160 -10.09 -20.80 -0.57
C ALA A 160 -8.75 -21.42 -0.14
N PRO A 161 -8.74 -22.67 0.34
CA PRO A 161 -7.49 -23.32 0.72
C PRO A 161 -6.55 -23.30 -0.48
N ALA A 162 -5.30 -22.91 -0.24
CA ALA A 162 -4.25 -22.91 -1.23
C ALA A 162 -4.24 -24.28 -1.93
N ALA A 163 -4.55 -24.31 -3.22
CA ALA A 163 -4.56 -25.54 -3.99
C ALA A 163 -3.16 -26.14 -3.94
N GLU A 164 -3.04 -27.32 -3.31
CA GLU A 164 -1.82 -28.12 -3.37
C GLU A 164 -1.51 -28.43 -4.83
N ALA A 165 -0.50 -27.75 -5.38
CA ALA A 165 0.04 -28.08 -6.68
C ALA A 165 0.69 -29.47 -6.58
N LYS A 166 -0.04 -30.51 -6.99
CA LYS A 166 0.53 -31.84 -7.19
C LYS A 166 1.55 -31.76 -8.31
N VAL A 167 2.83 -31.63 -7.94
CA VAL A 167 3.96 -31.79 -8.86
C VAL A 167 3.96 -33.24 -9.33
N ALA A 168 3.52 -33.45 -10.57
CA ALA A 168 3.64 -34.74 -11.23
C ALA A 168 5.12 -35.01 -11.54
N THR A 169 5.81 -35.74 -10.65
CA THR A 169 7.11 -36.33 -10.97
C THR A 169 6.93 -37.46 -11.99
N SER A 170 7.11 -37.15 -13.26
CA SER A 170 7.25 -38.15 -14.32
C SER A 170 8.64 -38.79 -14.20
N ARG A 171 8.72 -39.99 -13.61
CA ARG A 171 9.90 -40.84 -13.69
C ARG A 171 9.99 -41.40 -15.11
N LYS A 172 10.92 -40.89 -15.90
CA LYS A 172 11.34 -41.52 -17.16
C LYS A 172 12.24 -42.70 -16.81
N THR A 173 11.66 -43.89 -16.69
CA THR A 173 12.42 -45.14 -16.62
C THR A 173 13.05 -45.39 -17.99
N GLY A 174 14.38 -45.40 -18.03
CA GLY A 174 15.12 -45.97 -19.13
C GLY A 174 15.06 -47.50 -19.10
N ALA A 175 14.81 -48.08 -20.26
CA ALA A 175 15.25 -49.40 -20.72
C ALA A 175 15.38 -49.19 -22.24
N GLY A 176 16.54 -49.36 -22.85
CA GLY A 176 17.35 -50.57 -22.84
C GLY A 176 17.37 -51.05 -24.29
#